data_AF-A0AAQ2DCU1-F1
#
_entry.id   AF-A0AAQ2DCU1-F1
#
_cell.length_a   1.000
_cell.length_b   1.000
_cell.length_c   1.000
_cell.angle_alpha   90.00
_cell.angle_beta   90.00
_cell.angle_gamma   90.00
#
_symmetry.space_group_name_H-M   'P 1'
#
loop_
_entity.id
_entity.type
_entity.pdbx_description
1 polymer ?
#
loop_
_entity_poly.entity_id
_entity_poly.type
_entity_poly.pdbx_seq_one_letter_code
_entity_poly.pdbx_strand_id
1 'polypeptide(L)'
;MDSVDLNVLRSVLEWRRAGQRVVLFSVVQTWGTAPRSPGAMLALREDGVVIGSVSGGCVEDDLIARLHDGRIATDGPPVQMITYGVTREEAARFGLPCGGTLRLTEERVGDPAWVAELLQRCENHEIVARELNIETGEVRLAPASKSDSLVFDGKTLRAIYGPRWRLLLIGAGQLSRYVADMARLLDFEVLICDPRTEFVYGWEEQHGRFVPGMPDEAVLNIQTDERTAIVALTHDPRLDDMALLTALDSPAFYVGALGSRVNSQKRRENLAQLGLSQASIDRLHGPIGLHIGSHSPAEIALSLLAEIVAIKNGVELKQKKPLEGA
;
A
#
# COMPACT_ATOMS: atom_id res chain seq x y z
N MET A 1 4.44 -0.26 1.84
CA MET A 1 4.59 1.21 1.82
C MET A 1 3.39 1.77 1.06
N ASP A 2 2.88 2.94 1.45
CA ASP A 2 1.91 3.72 0.67
C ASP A 2 2.58 4.17 -0.65
N SER A 3 1.81 4.33 -1.74
CA SER A 3 2.37 4.72 -3.05
C SER A 3 2.98 6.12 -3.06
N VAL A 4 2.46 7.05 -2.26
CA VAL A 4 2.99 8.39 -2.05
C VAL A 4 4.40 8.32 -1.48
N ASP A 5 4.58 7.56 -0.40
CA ASP A 5 5.89 7.39 0.25
C ASP A 5 6.91 6.72 -0.70
N LEU A 6 6.45 5.75 -1.50
CA LEU A 6 7.28 5.12 -2.53
C LEU A 6 7.71 6.12 -3.62
N ASN A 7 6.79 6.97 -4.07
CA ASN A 7 7.08 8.03 -5.05
C ASN A 7 8.07 9.03 -4.48
N VAL A 8 7.94 9.43 -3.21
CA VAL A 8 8.90 10.30 -2.52
C VAL A 8 10.30 9.69 -2.57
N LEU A 9 10.47 8.44 -2.14
CA LEU A 9 11.78 7.78 -2.15
C LEU A 9 12.35 7.63 -3.56
N ARG A 10 11.53 7.29 -4.55
CA ARG A 10 11.95 7.21 -5.96
C ARG A 10 12.45 8.56 -6.48
N SER A 11 11.73 9.65 -6.19
CA SER A 11 12.14 11.00 -6.56
C SER A 11 13.39 11.46 -5.84
N VAL A 12 13.54 11.15 -4.54
CA VAL A 12 14.78 11.43 -3.79
C VAL A 12 15.98 10.74 -4.47
N LEU A 13 15.84 9.46 -4.81
CA LEU A 13 16.89 8.71 -5.49
C LEU A 13 17.24 9.31 -6.86
N GLU A 14 16.23 9.65 -7.66
CA GLU A 14 16.38 10.26 -8.98
C GLU A 14 17.08 11.61 -8.90
N TRP A 15 16.58 12.53 -8.06
CA TRP A 15 17.11 13.89 -7.91
C TRP A 15 18.54 13.88 -7.37
N ARG A 16 18.85 13.03 -6.38
CA ARG A 16 20.22 12.92 -5.85
C ARG A 16 21.18 12.34 -6.90
N ARG A 17 20.76 11.36 -7.70
CA ARG A 17 21.56 10.83 -8.82
C ARG A 17 21.79 11.88 -9.91
N ALA A 18 20.85 12.80 -10.10
CA ALA A 18 21.01 13.95 -10.98
C ALA A 18 21.88 15.08 -10.40
N GLY A 19 22.47 14.89 -9.21
CA GLY A 19 23.34 15.87 -8.54
C GLY A 19 22.59 16.99 -7.82
N GLN A 20 21.26 16.93 -7.77
CA GLN A 20 20.43 17.97 -7.14
C GLN A 20 20.43 17.80 -5.62
N ARG A 21 20.37 18.90 -4.88
CA ARG A 21 20.20 18.86 -3.42
C ARG A 21 18.74 18.58 -3.06
N VAL A 22 18.55 17.70 -2.07
CA VAL A 22 17.24 17.24 -1.62
C VAL A 22 17.21 17.23 -0.10
N VAL A 23 16.11 17.74 0.45
CA VAL A 23 15.78 17.64 1.88
C VAL A 23 14.56 16.73 2.02
N LEU A 24 14.71 15.67 2.82
CA LEU A 24 13.65 14.72 3.14
C LEU A 24 13.06 15.06 4.51
N PHE A 25 11.76 15.30 4.53
CA PHE A 25 10.99 15.48 5.75
C PHE A 25 10.24 14.20 6.08
N SER A 26 10.31 13.76 7.33
CA SER A 26 9.55 12.60 7.82
C SER A 26 8.76 12.97 9.07
N VAL A 27 7.47 12.63 9.10
CA VAL A 27 6.65 12.80 10.31
C VAL A 27 7.12 11.84 11.39
N VAL A 28 7.66 12.40 12.48
CA VAL A 28 8.14 11.63 13.62
C VAL A 28 7.02 11.37 14.61
N GLN A 29 6.24 12.41 14.90
CA GLN A 29 5.20 12.35 15.91
C GLN A 29 4.10 13.35 15.60
N THR A 30 2.89 12.96 15.95
CA THR A 30 1.70 13.79 15.89
C THR A 30 0.98 13.74 17.23
N TRP A 31 0.37 14.87 17.63
CA TRP A 31 -0.55 14.92 18.76
C TRP A 31 -1.90 15.43 18.27
N GLY A 32 -3.00 14.88 18.80
CA GLY A 32 -4.35 15.18 18.32
C GLY A 32 -4.66 14.58 16.95
N THR A 33 -5.58 15.20 16.21
CA THR A 33 -5.99 14.78 14.88
C THR A 33 -5.09 15.39 13.81
N ALA A 34 -3.89 14.83 13.62
CA ALA A 34 -3.04 15.26 12.51
C ALA A 34 -3.51 14.65 11.17
N PRO A 35 -3.41 15.39 10.06
CA PRO A 35 -3.87 14.95 8.73
C PRO A 35 -3.02 13.82 8.12
N ARG A 36 -1.75 13.66 8.52
CA ARG A 36 -0.89 12.53 8.12
C ARG A 36 -0.37 11.81 9.36
N SER A 37 -0.16 10.50 9.23
CA SER A 37 0.35 9.64 10.31
C SER A 37 1.88 9.72 10.42
N PRO A 38 2.47 9.35 11.58
CA PRO A 38 3.90 9.12 11.69
C PRO A 38 4.42 8.20 10.57
N GLY A 39 5.54 8.58 9.98
CA GLY A 39 6.17 7.91 8.84
C GLY A 39 5.87 8.56 7.49
N ALA A 40 4.85 9.42 7.38
CA ALA A 40 4.58 10.14 6.14
C ALA A 40 5.77 11.03 5.75
N MET A 41 6.07 11.07 4.45
CA MET A 41 7.25 11.77 3.93
C MET A 41 6.92 12.89 2.94
N LEU A 42 7.84 13.85 2.85
CA LEU A 42 7.88 14.87 1.81
C LEU A 42 9.33 15.12 1.42
N ALA A 43 9.63 15.15 0.13
CA ALA A 43 10.92 15.57 -0.37
C ALA A 43 10.82 16.93 -1.03
N LEU A 44 11.75 17.82 -0.67
CA LEU A 44 11.89 19.15 -1.23
C LEU A 44 13.24 19.25 -1.94
N ARG A 45 13.20 19.61 -3.22
CA ARG A 45 14.37 19.84 -4.05
C ARG A 45 14.82 21.29 -3.95
N GLU A 46 16.09 21.55 -4.21
CA GLU A 46 16.70 22.88 -4.10
C GLU A 46 16.09 23.99 -4.95
N ASP A 47 15.30 23.66 -5.97
CA ASP A 47 14.57 24.61 -6.82
C ASP A 47 13.13 24.86 -6.34
N GLY A 48 12.73 24.28 -5.21
CA GLY A 48 11.39 24.41 -4.63
C GLY A 48 10.40 23.35 -5.10
N VAL A 49 10.79 22.44 -6.00
CA VAL A 49 9.93 21.32 -6.39
C VAL A 49 9.73 20.37 -5.23
N VAL A 50 8.47 20.00 -4.98
CA VAL A 50 8.06 19.18 -3.84
C VAL A 50 7.31 17.93 -4.29
N ILE A 51 7.49 16.83 -3.56
CA ILE A 51 6.70 15.60 -3.72
C ILE A 51 6.41 15.00 -2.34
N GLY A 52 5.24 14.38 -2.19
CA GLY A 52 4.77 13.84 -0.92
C GLY A 52 4.01 14.87 -0.09
N SER A 53 3.65 14.47 1.13
CA SER A 53 2.87 15.32 2.02
C SER A 53 3.00 14.90 3.48
N VAL A 54 3.19 15.89 4.35
CA VAL A 54 3.27 15.77 5.80
C VAL A 54 2.06 16.39 6.52
N SER A 55 1.32 17.29 5.85
CA SER A 55 0.12 17.92 6.41
C SER A 55 -1.06 18.05 5.45
N GLY A 56 -0.81 18.07 4.14
CA GLY A 56 -1.85 18.22 3.12
C GLY A 56 -2.05 19.66 2.62
N GLY A 57 -1.09 20.55 2.87
CA GLY A 57 -1.04 21.90 2.28
C GLY A 57 -0.21 22.90 3.08
N CYS A 58 -0.71 23.34 4.23
CA CYS A 58 -0.19 24.54 4.89
C CYS A 58 1.26 24.41 5.39
N VAL A 59 1.67 23.22 5.85
CA VAL A 59 3.06 22.99 6.27
C VAL A 59 3.98 22.92 5.05
N GLU A 60 3.51 22.32 3.95
CA GLU A 60 4.25 22.25 2.70
C GLU A 60 4.60 23.63 2.14
N ASP A 61 3.64 24.57 2.17
CA ASP A 61 3.88 25.97 1.77
C ASP A 61 4.97 26.66 2.63
N ASP A 62 4.98 26.43 3.95
CA ASP A 62 6.02 26.99 4.82
C ASP A 62 7.38 26.34 4.60
N LEU A 63 7.45 25.03 4.34
CA LEU A 63 8.70 24.36 3.99
C LEU A 63 9.31 24.92 2.71
N ILE A 64 8.49 25.19 1.69
CA ILE A 64 8.92 25.85 0.45
C ILE A 64 9.38 27.29 0.73
N ALA A 65 8.63 28.04 1.53
CA ALA A 65 9.03 29.40 1.92
C ALA A 65 10.37 29.42 2.68
N ARG A 66 10.57 28.48 3.62
CA ARG A 66 11.82 28.28 4.38
C ARG A 66 13.02 27.98 3.47
N LEU A 67 12.81 27.31 2.35
CA LEU A 67 13.87 27.11 1.35
C LEU A 67 14.24 28.44 0.69
N HIS A 68 13.24 29.18 0.19
CA HIS A 68 13.46 30.42 -0.54
C HIS A 68 14.02 31.56 0.31
N ASP A 69 13.65 31.62 1.59
CA ASP A 69 14.16 32.63 2.53
C ASP A 69 15.49 32.23 3.21
N GLY A 70 16.03 31.05 2.88
CA GLY A 70 17.33 30.58 3.36
C GLY A 70 17.31 29.98 4.76
N ARG A 71 16.15 29.76 5.39
CA ARG A 71 16.04 29.05 6.68
C ARG A 71 16.43 27.57 6.58
N ILE A 72 16.32 26.97 5.41
CA ILE A 72 16.92 25.65 5.12
C ILE A 72 18.36 25.87 4.67
N ALA A 73 19.27 25.95 5.65
CA ALA A 73 20.69 26.19 5.39
C ALA A 73 21.34 25.04 4.60
N THR A 74 22.27 25.39 3.73
CA THR A 74 22.98 24.44 2.85
C THR A 74 24.09 23.68 3.56
N ASP A 75 24.61 24.27 4.62
CA ASP A 75 25.76 23.88 5.44
C ASP A 75 25.38 23.62 6.91
N GLY A 76 24.10 23.36 7.16
CA GLY A 76 23.58 23.00 8.48
C GLY A 76 23.89 21.56 8.90
N PRO A 77 23.51 21.18 10.13
CA PRO A 77 23.60 19.79 10.59
C PRO A 77 22.85 18.83 9.64
N PRO A 78 23.27 17.56 9.57
CA PRO A 78 22.74 16.60 8.62
C PRO A 78 21.24 16.36 8.80
N VAL A 79 20.75 16.39 10.05
CA VAL A 79 19.32 16.32 10.37
C VAL A 79 18.97 17.38 11.40
N GLN A 80 17.81 18.02 11.22
CA GLN A 80 17.21 18.90 12.23
C GLN A 80 15.81 18.43 12.60
N MET A 81 15.34 18.83 13.78
CA MET A 81 13.97 18.60 14.20
C MET A 81 13.16 19.89 14.04
N ILE A 82 12.04 19.81 13.34
CA ILE A 82 11.08 20.91 13.21
C ILE A 82 9.81 20.54 13.96
N THR A 83 9.23 21.48 14.69
CA THR A 83 7.94 21.31 15.35
C THR A 83 7.01 22.42 14.92
N TYR A 84 5.79 22.04 14.54
CA TYR A 84 4.70 22.92 14.15
C TYR A 84 3.54 22.79 15.14
N GLY A 85 2.79 23.87 15.35
CA GLY A 85 1.65 23.88 16.26
C GLY A 85 2.07 23.84 17.73
N VAL A 86 3.16 24.55 18.07
CA VAL A 86 3.61 24.74 19.45
C VAL A 86 2.66 25.67 20.19
N THR A 87 2.08 26.65 19.47
CA THR A 87 1.04 27.54 19.99
C THR A 87 -0.30 27.31 19.28
N ARG A 88 -1.40 27.80 19.89
CA ARG A 88 -2.74 27.68 19.29
C ARG A 88 -2.87 28.52 18.02
N GLU A 89 -2.24 29.69 18.01
CA GLU A 89 -2.20 30.60 16.86
C GLU A 89 -1.43 29.97 15.70
N GLU A 90 -0.32 29.28 16.00
CA GLU A 90 0.46 28.54 15.02
C GLU A 90 -0.30 27.33 14.48
N ALA A 91 -0.96 26.56 15.35
CA ALA A 91 -1.79 25.43 14.93
C ALA A 91 -2.92 25.89 13.98
N ALA A 92 -3.60 27.00 14.29
CA ALA A 92 -4.63 27.59 13.44
C ALA A 92 -4.08 28.05 12.08
N ARG A 93 -2.88 28.66 12.06
CA ARG A 93 -2.21 29.09 10.83
C ARG A 93 -1.91 27.92 9.89
N PHE A 94 -1.54 26.77 10.45
CA PHE A 94 -1.18 25.58 9.67
C PHE A 94 -2.35 24.62 9.42
N GLY A 95 -3.59 25.03 9.71
CA GLY A 95 -4.76 24.17 9.53
C GLY A 95 -4.73 22.91 10.39
N LEU A 96 -3.91 22.88 11.45
CA LEU A 96 -3.90 21.80 12.42
C LEU A 96 -5.14 21.98 13.30
N PRO A 97 -6.02 20.97 13.45
CA PRO A 97 -7.19 21.10 14.32
C PRO A 97 -6.76 21.47 15.74
N CYS A 98 -7.63 22.18 16.47
CA CYS A 98 -7.31 22.79 17.77
C CYS A 98 -6.55 21.82 18.70
N GLY A 99 -5.26 22.09 18.95
CA GLY A 99 -4.38 21.28 19.79
C GLY A 99 -3.46 20.29 19.05
N GLY A 100 -3.46 20.32 17.71
CA GLY A 100 -2.56 19.49 16.90
C GLY A 100 -1.12 20.01 16.89
N THR A 101 -0.17 19.15 17.24
CA THR A 101 1.27 19.41 17.09
C THR A 101 1.86 18.39 16.13
N LEU A 102 2.75 18.84 15.24
CA LEU A 102 3.40 18.02 14.23
C LEU A 102 4.92 18.15 14.37
N ARG A 103 5.62 17.02 14.50
CA ARG A 103 7.08 17.00 14.61
C ARG A 103 7.69 16.26 13.41
N LEU A 104 8.61 16.93 12.73
CA LEU A 104 9.27 16.45 11.51
C LEU A 104 10.77 16.35 11.71
N THR A 105 11.41 15.39 11.05
CA THR A 105 12.83 15.54 10.69
C THR A 105 12.96 16.44 9.47
N GLU A 106 14.04 17.19 9.38
CA GLU A 106 14.56 17.86 8.19
C GLU A 106 15.92 17.22 7.88
N GLU A 107 15.94 16.23 7.01
CA GLU A 107 17.12 15.45 6.68
C GLU A 107 17.72 15.91 5.35
N ARG A 108 18.99 16.33 5.37
CA ARG A 108 19.75 16.63 4.16
C ARG A 108 20.25 15.31 3.59
N VAL A 109 19.61 14.84 2.51
CA VAL A 109 19.97 13.53 1.92
C VAL A 109 21.32 13.66 1.23
N GLY A 110 22.36 13.08 1.83
CA GLY A 110 23.71 13.01 1.27
C GLY A 110 23.82 11.93 0.20
N ASP A 111 24.22 10.72 0.62
CA ASP A 111 24.32 9.55 -0.25
C ASP A 111 22.95 8.87 -0.41
N PRO A 112 22.42 8.73 -1.64
CA PRO A 112 21.15 8.05 -1.88
C PRO A 112 21.27 6.51 -1.92
N ALA A 113 22.44 5.91 -1.66
CA ALA A 113 22.63 4.45 -1.71
C ALA A 113 21.62 3.69 -0.83
N TRP A 114 21.35 4.19 0.37
CA TRP A 114 20.35 3.58 1.27
C TRP A 114 18.94 3.61 0.68
N VAL A 115 18.60 4.64 -0.12
CA VAL A 115 17.27 4.75 -0.76
C VAL A 115 17.13 3.67 -1.82
N ALA A 116 18.17 3.47 -2.64
CA ALA A 116 18.20 2.42 -3.65
C ALA A 116 18.10 1.02 -3.01
N GLU A 117 18.86 0.76 -1.95
CA GLU A 117 18.80 -0.52 -1.23
C GLU A 117 17.41 -0.73 -0.60
N LEU A 118 16.83 0.28 0.05
CA LEU A 118 15.52 0.20 0.66
C LEU A 118 14.43 -0.14 -0.36
N LEU A 119 14.44 0.54 -1.51
CA LEU A 119 13.51 0.29 -2.61
C LEU A 119 13.65 -1.14 -3.14
N GLN A 120 14.88 -1.59 -3.40
CA GLN A 120 15.14 -2.95 -3.89
C GLN A 120 14.67 -4.03 -2.91
N ARG A 121 14.93 -3.85 -1.61
CA ARG A 121 14.48 -4.79 -0.57
C ARG A 121 12.95 -4.83 -0.45
N CYS A 122 12.28 -3.68 -0.56
CA CYS A 122 10.82 -3.64 -0.60
C CYS A 122 10.24 -4.31 -1.86
N GLU A 123 10.90 -4.16 -3.02
CA GLU A 123 10.56 -4.86 -4.27
C GLU A 123 10.80 -6.37 -4.16
N ASN A 124 11.76 -6.80 -3.35
CA ASN A 124 12.00 -8.20 -2.99
C ASN A 124 11.11 -8.70 -1.84
N HIS A 125 10.04 -7.97 -1.50
CA HIS A 125 9.07 -8.34 -0.47
C HIS A 125 9.59 -8.38 0.97
N GLU A 126 10.73 -7.75 1.24
CA GLU A 126 11.26 -7.63 2.59
C GLU A 126 10.60 -6.47 3.36
N ILE A 127 10.38 -6.67 4.66
CA ILE A 127 10.05 -5.60 5.58
C ILE A 127 11.37 -5.08 6.17
N VAL A 128 11.60 -3.79 6.05
CA VAL A 128 12.87 -3.13 6.34
C VAL A 128 12.65 -2.01 7.34
N ALA A 129 13.42 -2.03 8.43
CA ALA A 129 13.59 -0.89 9.30
C ALA A 129 14.69 0.01 8.75
N ARG A 130 14.39 1.30 8.62
CA ARG A 130 15.35 2.37 8.39
C ARG A 130 15.64 3.05 9.72
N GLU A 131 16.90 3.06 10.13
CA GLU A 131 17.37 3.70 11.35
C GLU A 131 18.20 4.92 10.96
N LEU A 132 17.65 6.11 11.20
CA LEU A 132 18.30 7.39 10.95
C LEU A 132 18.83 7.96 12.27
N ASN A 133 20.15 8.14 12.37
CA ASN A 133 20.77 8.88 13.46
C ASN A 133 20.63 10.39 13.22
N ILE A 134 20.01 11.12 14.15
CA ILE A 134 19.72 12.55 14.01
C ILE A 134 21.00 13.40 14.10
N GLU A 135 22.00 13.00 14.89
CA GLU A 135 23.23 13.78 15.06
C GLU A 135 24.15 13.64 13.84
N THR A 136 24.29 12.43 13.29
CA THR A 136 25.24 12.13 12.21
C THR A 136 24.61 12.11 10.82
N GLY A 137 23.29 11.92 10.72
CA GLY A 137 22.60 11.66 9.46
C GLY A 137 22.86 10.28 8.87
N GLU A 138 23.55 9.40 9.60
CA GLU A 138 23.80 8.04 9.14
C GLU A 138 22.50 7.25 9.08
N VAL A 139 22.30 6.55 7.96
CA VAL A 139 21.16 5.67 7.74
C VAL A 139 21.63 4.22 7.70
N ARG A 140 21.03 3.39 8.55
CA ARG A 140 21.19 1.94 8.51
C ARG A 140 19.89 1.26 8.14
N LEU A 141 19.96 0.23 7.31
CA LEU A 141 18.84 -0.66 7.02
C LEU A 141 18.98 -1.97 7.79
N ALA A 142 17.89 -2.43 8.40
CA ALA A 142 17.82 -3.68 9.14
C ALA A 142 16.54 -4.44 8.76
N PRO A 143 16.53 -5.78 8.84
CA PRO A 143 15.27 -6.54 8.76
C PRO A 143 14.28 -6.08 9.83
N ALA A 144 13.00 -6.09 9.49
CA ALA A 144 11.91 -5.79 10.39
C ALA A 144 10.73 -6.75 10.18
N SER A 145 9.73 -6.65 11.06
CA SER A 145 8.51 -7.43 11.07
C SER A 145 7.29 -6.54 10.95
N LYS A 146 6.11 -7.14 10.75
CA LYS A 146 4.83 -6.42 10.70
C LYS A 146 4.40 -5.85 12.06
N SER A 147 4.93 -6.40 13.15
CA SER A 147 4.66 -5.92 14.50
C SER A 147 5.53 -4.74 14.91
N ASP A 148 6.58 -4.45 14.14
CA ASP A 148 7.37 -3.25 14.34
C ASP A 148 6.56 -2.00 13.97
N SER A 149 6.80 -0.94 14.73
CA SER A 149 6.21 0.37 14.50
C SER A 149 7.30 1.42 14.41
N LEU A 150 6.93 2.62 13.95
CA LEU A 150 7.84 3.75 13.97
C LEU A 150 8.17 4.11 15.42
N VAL A 151 9.46 4.22 15.73
CA VAL A 151 9.96 4.58 17.05
C VAL A 151 10.95 5.73 16.91
N PHE A 152 10.85 6.70 17.81
CA PHE A 152 11.84 7.77 17.95
C PHE A 152 12.21 7.94 19.41
N ASP A 153 13.49 7.80 19.73
CA ASP A 153 14.02 7.88 21.10
C ASP A 153 14.71 9.22 21.41
N GLY A 154 14.64 10.19 20.49
CA GLY A 154 15.34 11.47 20.59
C GLY A 154 16.67 11.52 19.84
N LYS A 155 17.28 10.36 19.55
CA LYS A 155 18.56 10.24 18.85
C LYS A 155 18.47 9.48 17.53
N THR A 156 17.62 8.47 17.49
CA THR A 156 17.43 7.59 16.34
C THR A 156 15.96 7.55 15.97
N LEU A 157 15.65 7.83 14.70
CA LEU A 157 14.35 7.58 14.10
C LEU A 157 14.38 6.23 13.41
N ARG A 158 13.64 5.26 13.93
CA ARG A 158 13.42 3.95 13.32
C ARG A 158 12.06 3.92 12.63
N ALA A 159 12.05 3.92 11.30
CA ALA A 159 10.84 3.86 10.47
C ALA A 159 10.73 2.53 9.73
N ILE A 160 9.50 1.99 9.62
CA ILE A 160 9.25 0.67 9.04
C ILE A 160 8.68 0.80 7.63
N TYR A 161 9.36 0.15 6.69
CA TYR A 161 9.00 0.09 5.29
C TYR A 161 8.79 -1.37 4.91
N GLY A 162 8.02 -1.63 3.86
CA GLY A 162 7.78 -3.00 3.42
C GLY A 162 6.96 -3.04 2.14
N PRO A 163 6.68 -4.24 1.62
CA PRO A 163 6.02 -4.41 0.34
C PRO A 163 4.64 -3.75 0.30
N ARG A 164 4.19 -3.46 -0.92
CA ARG A 164 2.82 -3.02 -1.19
C ARG A 164 1.85 -4.17 -0.91
N TRP A 165 0.60 -3.81 -0.64
CA TRP A 165 -0.47 -4.80 -0.70
C TRP A 165 -0.68 -5.21 -2.14
N ARG A 166 -0.86 -6.50 -2.40
CA ARG A 166 -1.03 -7.04 -3.75
C ARG A 166 -2.45 -7.53 -3.96
N LEU A 167 -2.96 -7.35 -5.16
CA LEU A 167 -4.23 -7.90 -5.60
C LEU A 167 -4.01 -8.67 -6.89
N LEU A 168 -4.01 -10.00 -6.81
CA LEU A 168 -4.03 -10.89 -7.96
C LEU A 168 -5.47 -11.13 -8.41
N LEU A 169 -5.79 -10.66 -9.61
CA LEU A 169 -7.04 -10.91 -10.29
C LEU A 169 -6.88 -12.11 -11.22
N ILE A 170 -7.80 -13.05 -11.14
CA ILE A 170 -7.89 -14.19 -12.08
C ILE A 170 -9.06 -13.93 -13.02
N GLY A 171 -8.74 -13.78 -14.31
CA GLY A 171 -9.68 -13.42 -15.37
C GLY A 171 -9.64 -11.92 -15.71
N ALA A 172 -9.34 -11.60 -16.96
CA ALA A 172 -9.21 -10.23 -17.48
C ALA A 172 -10.51 -9.71 -18.12
N GLY A 173 -11.65 -10.03 -17.48
CA GLY A 173 -12.97 -9.55 -17.89
C GLY A 173 -13.23 -8.08 -17.55
N GLN A 174 -14.40 -7.57 -17.96
CA GLN A 174 -14.77 -6.16 -17.74
C GLN A 174 -14.80 -5.77 -16.26
N LEU A 175 -15.31 -6.65 -15.37
CA LEU A 175 -15.33 -6.40 -13.93
C LEU A 175 -13.91 -6.20 -13.37
N SER A 176 -12.96 -7.01 -13.80
CA SER A 176 -11.56 -6.94 -13.34
C SER A 176 -10.92 -5.60 -13.64
N ARG A 177 -11.31 -4.91 -14.73
CA ARG A 177 -10.82 -3.56 -15.04
C ARG A 177 -11.28 -2.52 -14.01
N TYR A 178 -12.57 -2.52 -13.65
CA TYR A 178 -13.07 -1.66 -12.58
C TYR A 178 -12.41 -1.95 -11.23
N VAL A 179 -12.21 -3.24 -10.91
CA VAL A 179 -11.51 -3.65 -9.69
C VAL A 179 -10.06 -3.16 -9.72
N ALA A 180 -9.36 -3.33 -10.84
CA ALA A 180 -7.98 -2.90 -11.01
C ALA A 180 -7.82 -1.39 -10.80
N ASP A 181 -8.65 -0.58 -11.46
CA ASP A 181 -8.58 0.88 -11.38
C ASP A 181 -8.80 1.38 -9.96
N MET A 182 -9.86 0.88 -9.30
CA MET A 182 -10.14 1.24 -7.91
C MET A 182 -9.07 0.71 -6.94
N ALA A 183 -8.54 -0.51 -7.16
CA ALA A 183 -7.49 -1.08 -6.32
C ALA A 183 -6.18 -0.28 -6.42
N ARG A 184 -5.84 0.24 -7.61
CA ARG A 184 -4.69 1.15 -7.78
C ARG A 184 -4.85 2.44 -6.99
N LEU A 185 -6.05 3.02 -6.98
CA LEU A 185 -6.36 4.20 -6.16
C LEU A 185 -6.27 3.91 -4.66
N LEU A 186 -6.41 2.65 -4.26
CA LEU A 186 -6.24 2.16 -2.88
C LEU A 186 -4.83 1.61 -2.61
N ASP A 187 -3.85 1.94 -3.46
CA ASP A 187 -2.44 1.58 -3.37
C ASP A 187 -2.09 0.10 -3.49
N PHE A 188 -2.99 -0.75 -3.98
CA PHE A 188 -2.63 -2.12 -4.32
C PHE A 188 -1.71 -2.17 -5.56
N GLU A 189 -0.69 -3.02 -5.51
CA GLU A 189 -0.08 -3.54 -6.74
C GLU A 189 -1.08 -4.53 -7.36
N VAL A 190 -1.60 -4.17 -8.53
CA VAL A 190 -2.56 -5.00 -9.24
C VAL A 190 -1.82 -5.93 -10.20
N LEU A 191 -2.07 -7.22 -10.04
CA LEU A 191 -1.58 -8.31 -10.85
C LEU A 191 -2.78 -8.95 -11.56
N ILE A 192 -2.63 -9.31 -12.83
CA ILE A 192 -3.69 -10.00 -13.58
C ILE A 192 -3.15 -11.30 -14.17
N CYS A 193 -3.92 -12.37 -14.06
CA CYS A 193 -3.68 -13.61 -14.77
C CYS A 193 -4.93 -13.97 -15.58
N ASP A 194 -4.78 -14.11 -16.89
CA ASP A 194 -5.77 -14.76 -17.76
C ASP A 194 -4.99 -15.49 -18.87
N PRO A 195 -5.16 -16.81 -19.02
CA PRO A 195 -4.44 -17.57 -20.05
C PRO A 195 -4.90 -17.23 -21.47
N ARG A 196 -6.01 -16.49 -21.63
CA ARG A 196 -6.56 -16.08 -22.93
C ARG A 196 -5.98 -14.73 -23.34
N THR A 197 -5.12 -14.73 -24.34
CA THR A 197 -4.35 -13.55 -24.77
C THR A 197 -5.24 -12.41 -25.26
N GLU A 198 -6.43 -12.72 -25.80
CA GLU A 198 -7.39 -11.73 -26.32
C GLU A 198 -7.96 -10.84 -25.20
N PHE A 199 -8.06 -11.36 -23.97
CA PHE A 199 -8.59 -10.60 -22.83
C PHE A 199 -7.55 -9.67 -22.20
N VAL A 200 -6.26 -10.02 -22.34
CA VAL A 200 -5.13 -9.31 -21.71
C VAL A 200 -4.62 -8.16 -22.57
N TYR A 201 -4.98 -8.10 -23.85
CA TYR A 201 -4.54 -7.05 -24.75
C TYR A 201 -4.78 -5.64 -24.18
N GLY A 202 -3.72 -4.82 -24.14
CA GLY A 202 -3.74 -3.45 -23.61
C GLY A 202 -3.87 -3.33 -22.09
N TRP A 203 -3.81 -4.42 -21.34
CA TRP A 203 -3.99 -4.39 -19.88
C TRP A 203 -2.85 -3.65 -19.17
N GLU A 204 -1.59 -3.97 -19.49
CA GLU A 204 -0.44 -3.48 -18.73
C GLU A 204 -0.27 -1.97 -18.78
N GLU A 205 -0.68 -1.37 -19.90
CA GLU A 205 -0.64 0.07 -20.11
C GLU A 205 -1.63 0.83 -19.22
N GLN A 206 -2.68 0.16 -18.71
CA GLN A 206 -3.83 0.83 -18.09
C GLN A 206 -4.08 0.37 -16.65
N HIS A 207 -3.91 -0.90 -16.33
CA HIS A 207 -4.57 -1.51 -15.17
C HIS A 207 -3.64 -2.24 -14.20
N GLY A 208 -2.47 -2.72 -14.61
CA GLY A 208 -1.56 -3.45 -13.70
C GLY A 208 -0.63 -4.42 -14.43
N ARG A 209 0.18 -5.17 -13.70
CA ARG A 209 1.16 -6.10 -14.28
C ARG A 209 0.50 -7.40 -14.72
N PHE A 210 0.82 -7.89 -15.91
CA PHE A 210 0.39 -9.21 -16.35
C PHE A 210 1.28 -10.31 -15.77
N VAL A 211 0.66 -11.37 -15.27
CA VAL A 211 1.31 -12.58 -14.78
C VAL A 211 0.99 -13.70 -15.76
N PRO A 212 1.97 -14.12 -16.60
CA PRO A 212 1.76 -15.18 -17.58
C PRO A 212 1.60 -16.55 -16.91
N GLY A 213 0.99 -17.48 -17.65
CA GLY A 213 0.81 -18.87 -17.23
C GLY A 213 -0.62 -19.20 -16.85
N MET A 214 -0.81 -20.41 -16.32
CA MET A 214 -2.10 -20.85 -15.81
C MET A 214 -2.38 -20.24 -14.41
N PRO A 215 -3.65 -20.14 -13.98
CA PRO A 215 -3.98 -19.45 -12.74
C PRO A 215 -3.34 -20.02 -11.46
N ASP A 216 -3.16 -21.34 -11.38
CA ASP A 216 -2.43 -22.03 -10.32
C ASP A 216 -0.93 -21.66 -10.31
N GLU A 217 -0.29 -21.70 -11.48
CA GLU A 217 1.11 -21.28 -11.65
C GLU A 217 1.29 -19.80 -11.28
N ALA A 218 0.35 -18.94 -11.68
CA ALA A 218 0.40 -17.51 -11.38
C ALA A 218 0.41 -17.25 -9.86
N VAL A 219 -0.38 -18.00 -9.08
CA VAL A 219 -0.39 -17.90 -7.60
C VAL A 219 0.96 -18.29 -7.01
N LEU A 220 1.63 -19.30 -7.56
CA LEU A 220 2.97 -19.72 -7.12
C LEU A 220 4.06 -18.73 -7.53
N ASN A 221 4.03 -18.27 -8.79
CA ASN A 221 5.05 -17.42 -9.40
C ASN A 221 5.16 -16.05 -8.74
N ILE A 222 4.04 -15.53 -8.20
CA ILE A 222 4.07 -14.26 -7.48
C ILE A 222 4.62 -14.41 -6.06
N GLN A 223 4.97 -15.62 -5.59
CA GLN A 223 5.44 -15.87 -4.22
C GLN A 223 4.45 -15.27 -3.21
N THR A 224 3.22 -15.81 -3.22
CA THR A 224 2.10 -15.31 -2.43
C THR A 224 2.48 -15.19 -0.95
N ASP A 225 2.23 -14.01 -0.39
CA ASP A 225 2.46 -13.68 1.02
C ASP A 225 1.18 -13.20 1.71
N GLU A 226 1.27 -13.00 3.01
CA GLU A 226 0.19 -12.45 3.86
C GLU A 226 -0.23 -11.00 3.51
N ARG A 227 0.35 -10.36 2.49
CA ARG A 227 -0.13 -9.05 1.97
C ARG A 227 -0.81 -9.16 0.62
N THR A 228 -1.06 -10.40 0.18
CA THR A 228 -1.67 -10.70 -1.10
C THR A 228 -3.14 -11.06 -0.92
N ALA A 229 -4.00 -10.38 -1.69
CA ALA A 229 -5.37 -10.77 -1.94
C ALA A 229 -5.46 -11.45 -3.32
N ILE A 230 -6.20 -12.55 -3.41
CA ILE A 230 -6.42 -13.29 -4.67
C ILE A 230 -7.91 -13.33 -4.93
N VAL A 231 -8.34 -12.92 -6.13
CA VAL A 231 -9.76 -12.85 -6.49
C VAL A 231 -10.02 -13.53 -7.83
N ALA A 232 -10.86 -14.55 -7.77
CA ALA A 232 -11.35 -15.30 -8.91
C ALA A 232 -12.56 -14.58 -9.53
N LEU A 233 -12.37 -13.97 -10.70
CA LEU A 233 -13.33 -13.11 -11.40
C LEU A 233 -13.67 -13.62 -12.81
N THR A 234 -13.30 -14.86 -13.14
CA THR A 234 -13.61 -15.40 -14.47
C THR A 234 -15.04 -15.91 -14.55
N HIS A 235 -15.52 -16.08 -15.78
CA HIS A 235 -16.76 -16.77 -16.09
C HIS A 235 -16.55 -18.27 -16.40
N ASP A 236 -15.30 -18.75 -16.43
CA ASP A 236 -14.97 -20.17 -16.59
C ASP A 236 -14.63 -20.79 -15.22
N PRO A 237 -15.51 -21.61 -14.63
CA PRO A 237 -15.27 -22.22 -13.32
C PRO A 237 -13.96 -22.99 -13.24
N ARG A 238 -13.47 -23.55 -14.36
CA ARG A 238 -12.23 -24.33 -14.37
C ARG A 238 -11.02 -23.46 -14.03
N LEU A 239 -10.95 -22.25 -14.59
CA LEU A 239 -9.84 -21.33 -14.33
C LEU A 239 -9.90 -20.77 -12.92
N ASP A 240 -11.11 -20.48 -12.40
CA ASP A 240 -11.28 -20.10 -10.99
C ASP A 240 -10.81 -21.23 -10.08
N ASP A 241 -11.27 -22.46 -10.31
CA ASP A 241 -10.97 -23.60 -9.44
C ASP A 241 -9.46 -23.92 -9.45
N MET A 242 -8.78 -23.81 -10.60
CA MET A 242 -7.31 -23.91 -10.67
C MET A 242 -6.60 -22.91 -9.75
N ALA A 243 -7.01 -21.63 -9.79
CA ALA A 243 -6.43 -20.62 -8.91
C ALA A 243 -6.75 -20.92 -7.44
N LEU A 244 -7.99 -21.28 -7.13
CA LEU A 244 -8.48 -21.46 -5.77
C LEU A 244 -7.85 -22.68 -5.07
N LEU A 245 -7.61 -23.76 -5.82
CA LEU A 245 -6.89 -24.95 -5.32
C LEU A 245 -5.53 -24.56 -4.72
N THR A 246 -4.82 -23.63 -5.37
CA THR A 246 -3.50 -23.17 -4.91
C THR A 246 -3.60 -22.02 -3.91
N ALA A 247 -4.52 -21.08 -4.14
CA ALA A 247 -4.66 -19.87 -3.33
C ALA A 247 -5.15 -20.17 -1.91
N LEU A 248 -6.08 -21.12 -1.72
CA LEU A 248 -6.67 -21.42 -0.41
C LEU A 248 -5.71 -22.10 0.56
N ASP A 249 -4.61 -22.67 0.08
CA ASP A 249 -3.52 -23.19 0.92
C ASP A 249 -2.33 -22.22 1.03
N SER A 250 -2.38 -21.08 0.35
CA SER A 250 -1.34 -20.04 0.39
C SER A 250 -1.46 -19.15 1.65
N PRO A 251 -0.42 -18.35 1.97
CA PRO A 251 -0.50 -17.34 3.02
C PRO A 251 -1.38 -16.11 2.73
N ALA A 252 -2.06 -16.04 1.57
CA ALA A 252 -2.88 -14.87 1.18
C ALA A 252 -3.88 -14.47 2.30
N PHE A 253 -3.96 -13.17 2.59
CA PHE A 253 -4.87 -12.67 3.63
C PHE A 253 -6.33 -12.67 3.18
N TYR A 254 -6.57 -12.72 1.88
CA TYR A 254 -7.90 -12.76 1.28
C TYR A 254 -7.89 -13.66 0.05
N VAL A 255 -8.82 -14.61 0.00
CA VAL A 255 -9.09 -15.42 -1.20
C VAL A 255 -10.59 -15.38 -1.45
N GLY A 256 -11.00 -14.83 -2.58
CA GLY A 256 -12.41 -14.65 -2.90
C GLY A 256 -12.76 -15.07 -4.32
N ALA A 257 -14.02 -15.47 -4.53
CA ALA A 257 -14.53 -15.83 -5.85
C ALA A 257 -15.88 -15.18 -6.15
N LEU A 258 -16.02 -14.65 -7.37
CA LEU A 258 -17.29 -14.14 -7.87
C LEU A 258 -18.31 -15.28 -7.98
N GLY A 259 -19.56 -14.98 -7.62
CA GLY A 259 -20.67 -15.92 -7.76
C GLY A 259 -21.92 -15.51 -6.99
N SER A 260 -23.07 -16.03 -7.42
CA SER A 260 -24.30 -16.01 -6.61
C SER A 260 -24.13 -16.89 -5.35
N ARG A 261 -25.11 -16.85 -4.44
CA ARG A 261 -25.12 -17.75 -3.26
C ARG A 261 -25.03 -19.21 -3.67
N VAL A 262 -25.89 -19.60 -4.63
CA VAL A 262 -25.92 -20.95 -5.21
C VAL A 262 -24.58 -21.34 -5.84
N ASN A 263 -23.99 -20.45 -6.65
CA ASN A 263 -22.70 -20.77 -7.28
C ASN A 263 -21.56 -20.85 -6.26
N SER A 264 -21.60 -20.01 -5.22
CA SER A 264 -20.62 -20.03 -4.14
C SER A 264 -20.70 -21.32 -3.31
N GLN A 265 -21.91 -21.86 -3.12
CA GLN A 265 -22.12 -23.14 -2.44
C GLN A 265 -21.60 -24.32 -3.27
N LYS A 266 -22.01 -24.39 -4.54
CA LYS A 266 -21.51 -25.41 -5.49
C LYS A 266 -19.98 -25.39 -5.61
N ARG A 267 -19.38 -24.20 -5.60
CA ARG A 267 -17.92 -24.06 -5.66
C ARG A 267 -17.24 -24.69 -4.44
N ARG A 268 -17.78 -24.51 -3.24
CA ARG A 268 -17.25 -25.15 -2.02
C ARG A 268 -17.37 -26.66 -2.08
N GLU A 269 -18.50 -27.17 -2.57
CA GLU A 269 -18.71 -28.61 -2.78
C GLU A 269 -17.72 -29.19 -3.78
N ASN A 270 -17.49 -28.49 -4.91
CA ASN A 270 -16.51 -28.90 -5.91
C ASN A 270 -15.09 -28.89 -5.34
N LEU A 271 -14.69 -27.84 -4.62
CA LEU A 271 -13.36 -27.76 -4.00
C LEU A 271 -13.14 -28.87 -2.96
N ALA A 272 -14.18 -29.25 -2.21
CA ALA A 272 -14.12 -30.39 -1.30
C ALA A 272 -13.92 -31.72 -2.06
N GLN A 273 -14.62 -31.91 -3.18
CA GLN A 273 -14.43 -33.10 -4.03
C GLN A 273 -13.04 -33.16 -4.67
N LEU A 274 -12.42 -32.00 -4.92
CA LEU A 274 -11.05 -31.87 -5.42
C LEU A 274 -9.98 -32.04 -4.31
N GLY A 275 -10.40 -32.28 -3.07
CA GLY A 275 -9.51 -32.68 -1.98
C GLY A 275 -9.06 -31.55 -1.04
N LEU A 276 -9.63 -30.34 -1.13
CA LEU A 276 -9.32 -29.29 -0.15
C LEU A 276 -9.88 -29.64 1.23
N SER A 277 -9.11 -29.27 2.26
CA SER A 277 -9.58 -29.36 3.64
C SER A 277 -10.72 -28.38 3.91
N GLN A 278 -11.60 -28.71 4.85
CA GLN A 278 -12.67 -27.79 5.26
C GLN A 278 -12.10 -26.45 5.76
N ALA A 279 -10.97 -26.48 6.49
CA ALA A 279 -10.30 -25.28 6.96
C ALA A 279 -9.83 -24.37 5.80
N SER A 280 -9.30 -24.95 4.72
CA SER A 280 -8.93 -24.20 3.52
C SER A 280 -10.16 -23.62 2.83
N ILE A 281 -11.26 -24.39 2.74
CA ILE A 281 -12.52 -23.95 2.13
C ILE A 281 -13.20 -22.82 2.93
N ASP A 282 -13.12 -22.86 4.26
CA ASP A 282 -13.71 -21.85 5.15
C ASP A 282 -13.03 -20.47 4.97
N ARG A 283 -11.79 -20.43 4.47
CA ARG A 283 -11.11 -19.18 4.09
C ARG A 283 -11.68 -18.54 2.82
N LEU A 284 -12.47 -19.27 2.02
CA LEU A 284 -13.02 -18.75 0.77
C LEU A 284 -14.11 -17.72 1.03
N HIS A 285 -13.88 -16.49 0.58
CA HIS A 285 -14.87 -15.43 0.52
C HIS A 285 -15.76 -15.61 -0.72
N GLY A 286 -17.04 -15.87 -0.51
CA GLY A 286 -17.97 -16.15 -1.62
C GLY A 286 -19.41 -16.28 -1.11
N PRO A 287 -20.38 -15.48 -1.57
CA PRO A 287 -20.24 -14.41 -2.56
C PRO A 287 -19.29 -13.30 -2.11
N ILE A 288 -18.42 -12.82 -3.00
CA ILE A 288 -17.54 -11.68 -2.72
C ILE A 288 -18.32 -10.36 -2.64
N GLY A 289 -17.73 -9.41 -1.94
CA GLY A 289 -18.24 -8.07 -1.69
C GLY A 289 -19.15 -7.96 -0.46
N LEU A 290 -19.23 -6.73 0.06
CA LEU A 290 -20.23 -6.32 1.05
C LEU A 290 -21.63 -6.24 0.43
N HIS A 291 -22.66 -6.58 1.19
CA HIS A 291 -24.05 -6.52 0.75
C HIS A 291 -24.56 -5.07 0.73
N ILE A 292 -24.26 -4.35 -0.36
CA ILE A 292 -24.66 -2.96 -0.59
C ILE A 292 -25.75 -2.81 -1.66
N GLY A 293 -26.33 -3.92 -2.13
CA GLY A 293 -27.30 -3.90 -3.24
C GLY A 293 -26.68 -3.62 -4.61
N SER A 294 -25.41 -3.97 -4.82
CA SER A 294 -24.68 -3.75 -6.08
C SER A 294 -25.26 -4.52 -7.28
N HIS A 295 -25.42 -3.86 -8.42
CA HIS A 295 -25.88 -4.43 -9.69
C HIS A 295 -24.89 -4.17 -10.85
N SER A 296 -24.31 -2.99 -10.92
CA SER A 296 -23.36 -2.66 -12.00
C SER A 296 -21.95 -3.18 -11.71
N PRO A 297 -21.08 -3.39 -12.73
CA PRO A 297 -19.70 -3.80 -12.50
C PRO A 297 -18.91 -2.87 -11.57
N ALA A 298 -19.14 -1.56 -11.66
CA ALA A 298 -18.49 -0.58 -10.77
C ALA A 298 -18.96 -0.71 -9.33
N GLU A 299 -20.26 -0.92 -9.09
CA GLU A 299 -20.80 -1.15 -7.73
C GLU A 299 -20.29 -2.48 -7.14
N ILE A 300 -20.18 -3.53 -7.97
CA ILE A 300 -19.62 -4.81 -7.56
C ILE A 300 -18.14 -4.66 -7.20
N ALA A 301 -17.37 -3.92 -7.99
CA ALA A 301 -15.96 -3.62 -7.70
C ALA A 301 -15.80 -2.83 -6.39
N LEU A 302 -16.64 -1.80 -6.17
CA LEU A 302 -16.67 -1.04 -4.92
C LEU A 302 -17.00 -1.93 -3.72
N SER A 303 -18.03 -2.77 -3.85
CA SER A 303 -18.45 -3.74 -2.84
C SER A 303 -17.33 -4.72 -2.48
N LEU A 304 -16.63 -5.27 -3.48
CA LEU A 304 -15.48 -6.16 -3.32
C LEU A 304 -14.32 -5.46 -2.60
N LEU A 305 -13.92 -4.29 -3.06
CA LEU A 305 -12.77 -3.59 -2.50
C LEU A 305 -13.05 -3.07 -1.09
N ALA A 306 -14.29 -2.69 -0.78
CA ALA A 306 -14.70 -2.36 0.58
C ALA A 306 -14.53 -3.57 1.53
N GLU A 307 -14.88 -4.78 1.09
CA GLU A 307 -14.62 -6.01 1.86
C GLU A 307 -13.11 -6.26 2.03
N ILE A 308 -12.33 -6.21 0.96
CA ILE A 308 -10.88 -6.44 1.01
C ILE A 308 -10.20 -5.45 1.95
N VAL A 309 -10.56 -4.16 1.88
CA VAL A 309 -9.99 -3.11 2.73
C VAL A 309 -10.39 -3.30 4.19
N ALA A 310 -11.64 -3.70 4.47
CA ALA A 310 -12.10 -3.99 5.82
C ALA A 310 -11.26 -5.13 6.45
N ILE A 311 -11.10 -6.25 5.74
CA ILE A 311 -10.29 -7.39 6.21
C ILE A 311 -8.82 -6.99 6.38
N LYS A 312 -8.24 -6.31 5.39
CA LYS A 312 -6.87 -5.78 5.44
C LYS A 312 -6.61 -4.94 6.69
N ASN A 313 -7.61 -4.18 7.14
CA ASN A 313 -7.52 -3.29 8.29
C ASN A 313 -8.04 -3.94 9.59
N GLY A 314 -8.33 -5.24 9.61
CA GLY A 314 -8.79 -5.97 10.80
C GLY A 314 -10.21 -5.64 11.25
N VAL A 315 -11.05 -5.12 10.35
CA VAL A 315 -12.44 -4.76 10.63
C VAL A 315 -13.35 -5.96 10.40
N GLU A 316 -14.14 -6.30 11.41
CA GLU A 316 -15.15 -7.37 11.32
C GLU A 316 -16.25 -7.04 10.30
N LEU A 317 -16.58 -8.01 9.44
CA LEU A 317 -17.57 -7.85 8.38
C LEU A 317 -19.00 -8.11 8.90
N LYS A 318 -19.81 -7.05 9.00
CA LYS A 318 -21.22 -7.18 9.44
C LYS A 318 -22.23 -7.29 8.30
N GLN A 319 -21.85 -6.92 7.08
CA GLN A 319 -22.75 -6.80 5.93
C GLN A 319 -22.34 -7.77 4.83
N LYS A 320 -22.39 -9.08 5.09
CA LYS A 320 -22.16 -10.11 4.06
C LYS A 320 -23.47 -10.71 3.59
N LYS A 321 -23.51 -11.18 2.33
CA LYS A 321 -24.63 -11.99 1.84
C LYS A 321 -24.53 -13.37 2.51
N PRO A 322 -25.51 -13.81 3.31
CA PRO A 322 -25.46 -15.17 3.87
C PRO A 322 -25.38 -16.22 2.76
N LEU A 323 -24.78 -17.37 3.05
CA LEU A 323 -24.99 -18.54 2.21
C LEU A 323 -26.42 -19.07 2.46
N GLU A 324 -27.01 -19.77 1.50
CA GLU A 324 -28.31 -20.40 1.74
C GLU A 324 -28.13 -21.52 2.77
N GLY A 325 -28.89 -21.46 3.88
CA GLY A 325 -28.83 -22.46 4.95
C GLY A 325 -27.82 -22.19 6.07
N ALA A 326 -27.20 -21.00 6.12
CA ALA A 326 -26.35 -20.53 7.22
C ALA A 326 -27.06 -19.54 8.14
#